data_AF-A0A2J6R184-F1
#
_entry.id   AF-A0A2J6R184-F1
#
_cell.length_a   1.000
_cell.length_b   1.000
_cell.length_c   1.000
_cell.angle_alpha   90.00
_cell.angle_beta   90.00
_cell.angle_gamma   90.00
#
_symmetry.space_group_name_H-M   'P 1'
#
loop_
_entity.id
_entity.type
_entity.pdbx_description
1 polymer ?
#
loop_
_entity_poly.entity_id
_entity_poly.type
_entity_poly.pdbx_seq_one_letter_code
_entity_poly.pdbx_strand_id
1 'polypeptide(L)'
;MLASVGLQTTDYTVVTGNVCSAAPCGAGTLPYMLQHGSVDAIGMWEPTIQLAIDAIGESDLAIFQNKTIYREIFNLHSTATKLKDPATRKNIVAFLKAINQAEVIYNTDPSSIFAQVSAAVGVSVAVLKEVWPVHSFNGTVLAPDMLDFMVEEDAWVAQQDRRAAMTKEDLSNLIDPSVLAEALAS
;
A
#
# COMPACT_ATOMS: atom_id res chain seq x y z
N MET A 1 7.77 -9.31 10.30
CA MET A 1 6.63 -10.01 10.95
C MET A 1 7.08 -11.24 11.73
N LEU A 2 7.64 -12.30 11.12
CA LEU A 2 8.01 -13.52 11.87
C LEU A 2 9.03 -13.27 13.01
N ALA A 3 10.00 -12.38 12.80
CA ALA A 3 10.94 -11.99 13.85
C ALA A 3 10.28 -11.32 15.07
N SER A 4 9.11 -10.69 14.93
CA SER A 4 8.43 -10.04 16.07
C SER A 4 7.86 -11.05 17.07
N VAL A 5 7.79 -12.33 16.70
CA VAL A 5 7.40 -13.44 17.58
C VAL A 5 8.58 -14.37 17.89
N GLY A 6 9.81 -13.93 17.61
CA GLY A 6 11.04 -14.64 17.95
C GLY A 6 11.52 -15.67 16.92
N LEU A 7 10.85 -15.81 15.78
CA LEU A 7 11.30 -16.72 14.71
C LEU A 7 12.50 -16.14 13.96
N GLN A 8 13.47 -16.99 13.71
CA GLN A 8 14.68 -16.73 12.94
C GLN A 8 14.58 -17.30 11.53
N THR A 9 15.43 -16.83 10.61
CA THR A 9 15.47 -17.32 9.23
C THR A 9 15.82 -18.80 9.11
N THR A 10 16.38 -19.40 10.16
CA THR A 10 16.65 -20.85 10.25
C THR A 10 15.42 -21.66 10.66
N ASP A 11 14.36 -21.02 11.15
CA ASP A 11 13.15 -21.69 11.64
C ASP A 11 12.13 -21.94 10.52
N TYR A 12 12.39 -21.44 9.31
CA TYR A 12 11.51 -21.60 8.15
C TYR A 12 12.31 -21.70 6.85
N THR A 13 11.65 -22.20 5.81
CA THR A 13 12.18 -22.19 4.44
C THR A 13 11.45 -21.12 3.63
N VAL A 14 12.20 -20.32 2.87
CA VAL A 14 11.62 -19.37 1.91
C VAL A 14 11.41 -20.06 0.58
N VAL A 15 10.18 -20.06 0.09
CA VAL A 15 9.83 -20.51 -1.26
C VAL A 15 9.30 -19.32 -2.04
N THR A 16 9.84 -19.10 -3.24
CA THR A 16 9.40 -18.02 -4.12
C THR A 16 8.20 -18.44 -4.96
N GLY A 17 7.17 -17.59 -5.02
CA GLY A 17 6.01 -17.73 -5.89
C GLY A 17 5.65 -16.42 -6.56
N ASN A 18 4.88 -16.49 -7.64
CA ASN A 18 4.41 -15.31 -8.37
C ASN A 18 3.14 -14.72 -7.77
N VAL A 19 2.90 -13.44 -8.02
CA VAL A 19 1.63 -12.79 -7.70
C VAL A 19 0.50 -13.30 -8.60
N CYS A 20 -0.74 -13.17 -8.13
CA CYS A 20 -1.94 -13.42 -8.92
C CYS A 20 -2.85 -12.20 -8.80
N SER A 21 -3.24 -11.60 -9.93
CA SER A 21 -4.10 -10.42 -9.96
C SER A 21 -5.57 -10.74 -10.28
N ALA A 22 -5.84 -11.94 -10.82
CA ALA A 22 -7.17 -12.40 -11.16
C ALA A 22 -7.25 -13.93 -11.16
N ALA A 23 -8.38 -14.48 -10.68
CA ALA A 23 -8.67 -15.90 -10.77
C ALA A 23 -9.04 -16.32 -12.21
N PRO A 24 -8.79 -17.59 -12.59
CA PRO A 24 -8.11 -18.63 -11.81
C PRO A 24 -6.60 -18.39 -11.72
N CYS A 25 -6.03 -18.61 -10.53
CA CYS A 25 -4.60 -18.47 -10.30
C CYS A 25 -3.82 -19.67 -10.83
N GLY A 26 -2.77 -19.42 -11.62
CA GLY A 26 -1.97 -20.46 -12.25
C GLY A 26 -0.99 -21.16 -11.31
N ALA A 27 -0.48 -22.31 -11.73
CA ALA A 27 0.58 -23.03 -11.04
C ALA A 27 1.81 -22.13 -10.81
N GLY A 28 2.38 -22.19 -9.59
CA GLY A 28 3.52 -21.36 -9.20
C GLY A 28 3.17 -19.93 -8.77
N THR A 29 1.88 -19.60 -8.65
CA THR A 29 1.43 -18.37 -7.96
C THR A 29 1.21 -18.65 -6.47
N LEU A 30 1.35 -17.64 -5.61
CA LEU A 30 1.19 -17.77 -4.17
C LEU A 30 -0.17 -18.36 -3.75
N PRO A 31 -1.32 -17.91 -4.29
CA PRO A 31 -2.63 -18.52 -3.97
C PRO A 31 -2.69 -20.00 -4.34
N TYR A 32 -2.18 -20.37 -5.52
CA TYR A 32 -2.15 -21.76 -5.96
C TYR A 32 -1.28 -22.61 -5.05
N MET A 33 -0.08 -22.13 -4.72
CA MET A 33 0.88 -22.86 -3.89
C MET A 33 0.33 -23.11 -2.48
N LEU A 34 -0.37 -22.13 -1.90
CA LEU A 34 -1.03 -22.28 -0.61
C LEU A 34 -2.16 -23.32 -0.69
N GLN A 35 -3.05 -23.19 -1.67
CA GLN A 35 -4.18 -24.11 -1.87
C GLN A 35 -3.75 -25.57 -2.08
N HIS A 36 -2.60 -25.79 -2.71
CA HIS A 36 -2.08 -27.13 -3.01
C HIS A 36 -1.06 -27.62 -1.98
N GLY A 37 -0.85 -26.91 -0.87
CA GLY A 37 0.05 -27.31 0.21
C GLY A 37 1.54 -27.34 -0.20
N SER A 38 1.92 -26.59 -1.24
CA SER A 38 3.33 -26.40 -1.61
C SER A 38 4.04 -25.40 -0.71
N VAL A 39 3.28 -24.58 0.02
CA VAL A 39 3.72 -23.69 1.09
C VAL A 39 2.66 -23.67 2.19
N ASP A 40 3.09 -23.46 3.43
CA ASP A 40 2.20 -23.41 4.60
C ASP A 40 1.67 -22.00 4.89
N ALA A 41 2.36 -20.98 4.40
CA ALA A 41 2.00 -19.58 4.57
C ALA A 41 2.52 -18.76 3.38
N ILE A 42 1.82 -17.66 3.08
CA ILE A 42 2.24 -16.67 2.09
C ILE A 42 2.23 -15.28 2.72
N GLY A 43 3.10 -14.39 2.23
CA GLY A 43 3.09 -12.97 2.57
C GLY A 43 3.18 -12.16 1.29
N MET A 44 2.18 -11.32 1.02
CA MET A 44 2.05 -10.48 -0.17
C MET A 44 0.96 -9.42 0.07
N TRP A 45 0.73 -8.53 -0.89
CA TRP A 45 -0.33 -7.52 -0.87
C TRP A 45 -1.56 -7.92 -1.70
N GLU A 46 -2.62 -7.12 -1.59
CA GLU A 46 -3.84 -7.21 -2.38
C GLU A 46 -3.55 -6.99 -3.88
N PRO A 47 -4.30 -7.62 -4.80
CA PRO A 47 -5.40 -8.56 -4.55
C PRO A 47 -4.95 -10.00 -4.30
N THR A 48 -3.64 -10.29 -4.31
CA THR A 48 -3.14 -11.68 -4.23
C THR A 48 -3.56 -12.38 -2.94
N ILE A 49 -3.57 -11.67 -1.80
CA ILE A 49 -4.01 -12.24 -0.52
C ILE A 49 -5.50 -12.60 -0.54
N GLN A 50 -6.37 -11.74 -1.08
CA GLN A 50 -7.79 -12.06 -1.19
C GLN A 50 -8.02 -13.30 -2.06
N LEU A 51 -7.30 -13.42 -3.17
CA LEU A 51 -7.39 -14.59 -4.03
C LEU A 51 -6.90 -15.88 -3.35
N ALA A 52 -5.95 -15.77 -2.41
CA ALA A 52 -5.54 -16.91 -1.59
C ALA A 52 -6.61 -17.29 -0.56
N ILE A 53 -7.22 -16.30 0.10
CA ILE A 53 -8.35 -16.48 1.01
C ILE A 53 -9.50 -17.20 0.29
N ASP A 54 -9.88 -16.72 -0.89
CA ASP A 54 -10.94 -17.33 -1.71
C ASP A 54 -10.61 -18.78 -2.12
N ALA A 55 -9.33 -19.09 -2.29
CA ALA A 55 -8.87 -20.42 -2.73
C ALA A 55 -8.82 -21.46 -1.62
N ILE A 56 -8.47 -21.08 -0.39
CA ILE A 56 -8.41 -21.99 0.77
C ILE A 56 -9.71 -22.05 1.57
N GLY A 57 -10.54 -21.00 1.49
CA GLY A 57 -11.76 -20.86 2.27
C GLY A 57 -11.53 -20.40 3.71
N GLU A 58 -12.59 -19.95 4.38
CA GLU A 58 -12.50 -19.33 5.71
C GLU A 58 -12.18 -20.32 6.85
N SER A 59 -12.44 -21.62 6.67
CA SER A 59 -12.28 -22.63 7.73
C SER A 59 -10.84 -22.84 8.18
N ASP A 60 -9.89 -22.63 7.26
CA ASP A 60 -8.47 -22.95 7.44
C ASP A 60 -7.60 -21.68 7.36
N LEU A 61 -8.22 -20.51 7.51
CA LEU A 61 -7.58 -19.21 7.35
C LEU A 61 -7.10 -18.65 8.70
N ALA A 62 -5.82 -18.29 8.75
CA ALA A 62 -5.26 -17.41 9.77
C ALA A 62 -4.59 -16.20 9.10
N ILE A 63 -5.12 -15.00 9.32
CA ILE A 63 -4.52 -13.76 8.82
C ILE A 63 -3.69 -13.12 9.93
N PHE A 64 -2.40 -12.96 9.66
CA PHE A 64 -1.52 -12.12 10.46
C PHE A 64 -1.42 -10.75 9.81
N GLN A 65 -2.12 -9.75 10.36
CA GLN A 65 -2.02 -8.37 9.91
C GLN A 65 -1.85 -7.46 11.14
N ASN A 66 -0.78 -6.68 11.16
CA ASN A 66 -0.57 -5.67 12.19
C ASN A 66 0.06 -4.41 11.59
N LYS A 67 -0.74 -3.36 11.46
CA LYS A 67 -0.34 -2.06 10.89
C LYS A 67 0.72 -1.33 11.72
N THR A 68 0.98 -1.75 12.97
CA THR A 68 2.09 -1.21 13.78
C THR A 68 3.42 -1.93 13.53
N ILE A 69 3.40 -3.12 12.93
CA ILE A 69 4.63 -3.86 12.56
C ILE A 69 5.07 -3.45 11.16
N TYR A 70 4.13 -3.35 10.23
CA TYR A 70 4.37 -2.86 8.88
C TYR A 70 3.06 -2.32 8.32
N ARG A 71 3.15 -1.17 7.66
CA ARG A 71 2.07 -0.58 6.87
C ARG A 71 2.66 -0.01 5.60
N GLU A 72 1.99 -0.23 4.49
CA GLU A 72 2.34 0.41 3.24
C GLU A 72 1.67 1.79 3.18
N ILE A 73 2.45 2.82 2.84
CA ILE A 73 1.94 4.18 2.63
C ILE A 73 2.26 4.60 1.20
N PHE A 74 1.23 4.88 0.43
CA PHE A 74 1.36 5.46 -0.90
C PHE A 74 1.49 6.97 -0.79
N ASN A 75 2.58 7.51 -1.34
CA ASN A 75 2.88 8.95 -1.30
C ASN A 75 2.71 9.58 -2.69
N LEU A 76 2.24 10.83 -2.69
CA LEU A 76 2.24 11.68 -3.88
C LEU A 76 3.50 12.54 -3.90
N HIS A 77 4.22 12.50 -5.02
CA HIS A 77 5.46 13.24 -5.17
C HIS A 77 5.35 14.29 -6.28
N SER A 78 6.02 15.42 -6.05
CA SER A 78 6.34 16.42 -7.07
C SER A 78 7.78 16.88 -6.86
N THR A 79 8.27 17.76 -7.72
CA THR A 79 9.62 18.33 -7.57
C THR A 79 9.54 19.74 -7.03
N ALA A 80 10.57 20.17 -6.29
CA ALA A 80 10.66 21.55 -5.81
C ALA A 80 10.56 22.58 -6.96
N THR A 81 11.11 22.25 -8.15
CA THR A 81 10.98 23.09 -9.35
C THR A 81 9.53 23.26 -9.79
N LYS A 82 8.74 22.17 -9.80
CA LYS A 82 7.32 22.21 -10.16
C LYS A 82 6.47 22.93 -9.12
N LEU A 83 6.82 22.83 -7.84
CA LEU A 83 6.13 23.51 -6.76
C LEU A 83 6.40 25.03 -6.72
N LYS A 84 7.55 25.47 -7.24
CA LYS A 84 7.90 26.90 -7.37
C LYS A 84 7.21 27.60 -8.54
N ASP A 85 6.78 26.86 -9.56
CA ASP A 85 6.03 27.42 -10.69
C ASP A 85 4.56 27.70 -10.27
N PRO A 86 4.09 28.96 -10.27
CA PRO A 86 2.77 29.29 -9.75
C PRO A 86 1.62 28.61 -10.51
N ALA A 87 1.75 28.45 -11.82
CA ALA A 87 0.73 27.81 -12.65
C ALA A 87 0.63 26.32 -12.33
N THR A 88 1.76 25.63 -12.25
CA THR A 88 1.81 24.21 -11.87
C THR A 88 1.35 23.99 -10.44
N ARG A 89 1.81 24.81 -9.48
CA ARG A 89 1.38 24.73 -8.08
C ARG A 89 -0.14 24.83 -7.97
N LYS A 90 -0.76 25.79 -8.65
CA LYS A 90 -2.22 25.94 -8.68
C LYS A 90 -2.93 24.66 -9.16
N ASN A 91 -2.39 24.02 -10.20
CA ASN A 91 -2.95 22.76 -10.71
C ASN A 91 -2.77 21.60 -9.72
N ILE A 92 -1.64 21.52 -9.02
CA ILE A 92 -1.40 20.53 -7.96
C ILE A 92 -2.40 20.72 -6.81
N VAL A 93 -2.61 21.96 -6.36
CA VAL A 93 -3.60 22.28 -5.33
C VAL A 93 -5.01 21.86 -5.77
N ALA A 94 -5.39 22.16 -7.01
CA ALA A 94 -6.68 21.73 -7.56
C ALA A 94 -6.81 20.20 -7.63
N PHE A 95 -5.72 19.49 -7.96
CA PHE A 95 -5.69 18.03 -7.97
C PHE A 95 -5.87 17.44 -6.56
N LEU A 96 -5.18 17.97 -5.55
CA LEU A 96 -5.34 17.55 -4.15
C LEU A 96 -6.77 17.77 -3.64
N LYS A 97 -7.43 18.87 -4.05
CA LYS A 97 -8.86 19.08 -3.76
C LYS A 97 -9.75 18.01 -4.38
N ALA A 98 -9.48 17.63 -5.63
CA ALA A 98 -10.24 16.59 -6.31
C ALA A 98 -10.03 15.22 -5.64
N ILE A 99 -8.80 14.92 -5.18
CA ILE A 99 -8.52 13.72 -4.38
C ILE A 99 -9.32 13.76 -3.07
N ASN A 100 -9.33 14.87 -2.34
CA ASN A 100 -10.11 14.99 -1.10
C ASN A 100 -11.58 14.65 -1.31
N GLN A 101 -12.17 15.14 -2.42
CA GLN A 101 -13.56 14.86 -2.77
C GLN A 101 -13.77 13.39 -3.15
N ALA A 102 -12.82 12.78 -3.87
CA ALA A 102 -12.87 11.37 -4.22
C ALA A 102 -12.76 10.47 -2.97
N GLU A 103 -11.90 10.82 -2.02
CA GLU A 103 -11.74 10.10 -0.75
C GLU A 103 -13.03 10.05 0.07
N VAL A 104 -13.86 11.09 0.03
CA VAL A 104 -15.20 11.05 0.65
C VAL A 104 -16.03 9.91 0.05
N ILE A 105 -16.04 9.78 -1.28
CA ILE A 105 -16.76 8.68 -1.96
C ILE A 105 -16.16 7.33 -1.56
N TYR A 106 -14.84 7.22 -1.60
CA TYR A 106 -14.12 5.97 -1.35
C TYR A 106 -14.37 5.43 0.06
N ASN A 107 -14.46 6.32 1.05
CA ASN A 107 -14.64 5.95 2.45
C ASN A 107 -16.11 5.84 2.89
N THR A 108 -17.08 6.31 2.10
CA THR A 108 -18.50 6.30 2.48
C THR A 108 -19.35 5.35 1.66
N ASP A 109 -19.37 5.51 0.32
CA ASP A 109 -20.09 4.66 -0.61
C ASP A 109 -19.33 4.52 -1.95
N PRO A 110 -18.41 3.55 -2.04
CA PRO A 110 -17.65 3.29 -3.28
C PRO A 110 -18.46 2.49 -4.32
N SER A 111 -19.74 2.17 -4.08
CA SER A 111 -20.49 1.25 -4.95
C SER A 111 -20.52 1.70 -6.42
N SER A 112 -20.62 3.01 -6.64
CA SER A 112 -20.68 3.63 -7.97
C SER A 112 -19.39 3.57 -8.77
N ILE A 113 -18.23 3.37 -8.12
CA ILE A 113 -16.91 3.45 -8.77
C ILE A 113 -16.28 2.10 -9.09
N PHE A 114 -16.77 0.99 -8.50
CA PHE A 114 -16.10 -0.30 -8.64
C PHE A 114 -15.95 -0.77 -10.09
N ALA A 115 -16.94 -0.50 -10.95
CA ALA A 115 -16.84 -0.86 -12.37
C ALA A 115 -15.71 -0.11 -13.08
N GLN A 116 -15.56 1.18 -12.78
CA GLN A 116 -14.49 2.01 -13.33
C GLN A 116 -13.12 1.57 -12.81
N VAL A 117 -13.01 1.34 -11.49
CA VAL A 117 -11.76 0.87 -10.88
C VAL A 117 -11.37 -0.50 -11.42
N SER A 118 -12.33 -1.42 -11.54
CA SER A 118 -12.13 -2.76 -12.12
C SER A 118 -11.55 -2.70 -13.52
N ALA A 119 -12.10 -1.84 -14.39
CA ALA A 119 -11.58 -1.65 -15.74
C ALA A 119 -10.18 -1.03 -15.76
N ALA A 120 -9.87 -0.14 -14.81
CA ALA A 120 -8.57 0.53 -14.75
C ALA A 120 -7.45 -0.38 -14.22
N VAL A 121 -7.74 -1.23 -13.23
CA VAL A 121 -6.72 -2.04 -12.53
C VAL A 121 -6.71 -3.51 -12.94
N GLY A 122 -7.70 -3.96 -13.71
CA GLY A 122 -7.77 -5.34 -14.20
C GLY A 122 -8.14 -6.37 -13.14
N VAL A 123 -8.81 -5.94 -12.06
CA VAL A 123 -9.29 -6.81 -10.96
C VAL A 123 -10.81 -6.88 -11.02
N SER A 124 -11.40 -8.03 -10.72
CA SER A 124 -12.85 -8.19 -10.76
C SER A 124 -13.54 -7.30 -9.71
N VAL A 125 -14.76 -6.84 -10.01
CA VAL A 125 -15.56 -6.05 -9.06
C VAL A 125 -15.80 -6.81 -7.75
N ALA A 126 -15.95 -8.14 -7.81
CA ALA A 126 -16.12 -8.96 -6.61
C ALA A 126 -14.90 -8.88 -5.70
N VAL A 127 -13.70 -9.12 -6.24
CA VAL A 127 -12.45 -9.05 -5.47
C VAL A 127 -12.21 -7.63 -4.97
N LEU A 128 -12.50 -6.60 -5.78
CA LEU A 128 -12.38 -5.20 -5.36
C LEU A 128 -13.20 -4.88 -4.11
N LYS A 129 -14.44 -5.41 -4.02
CA LYS A 129 -15.30 -5.18 -2.86
C LYS A 129 -14.73 -5.81 -1.59
N GLU A 130 -14.11 -6.97 -1.69
CA GLU A 130 -13.48 -7.66 -0.54
C GLU A 130 -12.20 -6.97 -0.08
N VAL A 131 -11.38 -6.46 -1.01
CA VAL A 131 -10.13 -5.78 -0.65
C VAL A 131 -10.32 -4.32 -0.25
N TRP A 132 -11.45 -3.69 -0.62
CA TRP A 132 -11.69 -2.27 -0.36
C TRP A 132 -11.54 -1.89 1.12
N PRO A 133 -12.11 -2.65 2.08
CA PRO A 133 -12.00 -2.35 3.51
C PRO A 133 -10.60 -2.52 4.09
N VAL A 134 -9.69 -3.23 3.41
CA VAL A 134 -8.29 -3.38 3.84
C VAL A 134 -7.54 -2.05 3.68
N HIS A 135 -7.89 -1.30 2.63
CA HIS A 135 -7.29 -0.03 2.28
C HIS A 135 -7.81 1.10 3.17
N SER A 136 -7.01 2.16 3.28
CA SER A 136 -7.41 3.40 3.94
C SER A 136 -7.11 4.56 3.00
N PHE A 137 -8.16 5.23 2.53
CA PHE A 137 -8.05 6.31 1.56
C PHE A 137 -7.98 7.65 2.29
N ASN A 138 -6.78 7.95 2.83
CA ASN A 138 -6.51 9.13 3.66
C ASN A 138 -5.37 9.98 3.08
N GLY A 139 -5.26 10.07 1.75
CA GLY A 139 -4.20 10.79 1.06
C GLY A 139 -4.22 12.31 1.27
N THR A 140 -5.29 12.86 1.85
CA THR A 140 -5.36 14.26 2.30
C THR A 140 -5.05 14.46 3.79
N VAL A 141 -4.54 13.43 4.46
CA VAL A 141 -4.02 13.50 5.83
C VAL A 141 -2.54 13.14 5.81
N LEU A 142 -1.67 14.08 6.20
CA LEU A 142 -0.28 13.75 6.44
C LEU A 142 -0.19 12.94 7.74
N ALA A 143 0.30 11.70 7.65
CA ALA A 143 0.46 10.85 8.83
C ALA A 143 1.36 11.54 9.87
N PRO A 144 0.93 11.69 11.14
CA PRO A 144 1.69 12.45 12.15
C PRO A 144 3.10 11.91 12.41
N ASP A 145 3.27 10.60 12.20
CA ASP A 145 4.50 9.84 12.37
C ASP A 145 5.26 9.62 11.05
N MET A 146 4.87 10.29 9.95
CA MET A 146 5.47 10.09 8.62
C MET A 146 6.99 10.29 8.64
N LEU A 147 7.49 11.34 9.30
CA LEU A 147 8.93 11.60 9.34
C LEU A 147 9.68 10.50 10.10
N ASP A 148 9.13 10.03 11.22
CA ASP A 148 9.76 8.95 11.98
C ASP A 148 9.73 7.63 11.20
N PHE A 149 8.62 7.34 10.51
CA PHE A 149 8.51 6.21 9.60
C PHE A 149 9.52 6.28 8.45
N MET A 150 9.71 7.46 7.83
CA MET A 150 10.73 7.64 6.78
C MET A 150 12.15 7.42 7.29
N VAL A 151 12.45 7.79 8.54
CA VAL A 151 13.77 7.53 9.16
C VAL A 151 14.00 6.04 9.35
N GLU A 152 13.00 5.32 9.84
CA GLU A 152 13.07 3.86 10.03
C GLU A 152 13.21 3.12 8.69
N GLU A 153 12.39 3.50 7.70
CA GLU A 153 12.40 2.88 6.37
C GLU A 153 13.70 3.17 5.61
N ASP A 154 14.20 4.42 5.63
CA ASP A 154 15.42 4.78 4.91
C ASP A 154 16.65 4.03 5.45
N ALA A 155 16.69 3.71 6.74
CA ALA A 155 17.75 2.90 7.31
C ALA A 155 17.81 1.49 6.70
N TRP A 156 16.65 0.92 6.36
CA TRP A 156 16.56 -0.36 5.66
C TRP A 156 16.86 -0.21 4.16
N VAL A 157 16.21 0.74 3.49
CA VAL A 157 16.39 1.00 2.04
C VAL A 157 17.85 1.33 1.71
N ALA A 158 18.51 2.17 2.52
CA ALA A 158 19.90 2.55 2.32
C ALA A 158 20.86 1.34 2.32
N GLN A 159 20.57 0.32 3.13
CA GLN A 159 21.34 -0.92 3.13
C GLN A 159 21.17 -1.70 1.82
N GLN A 160 19.93 -1.77 1.29
CA GLN A 160 19.65 -2.42 0.01
C GLN A 160 20.33 -1.69 -1.16
N ASP A 161 20.25 -0.36 -1.13
CA ASP A 161 20.83 0.53 -2.14
C ASP A 161 22.35 0.69 -2.01
N ARG A 162 22.96 0.18 -0.94
CA ARG A 162 24.39 0.34 -0.61
C ARG A 162 24.80 1.81 -0.52
N ARG A 163 23.96 2.64 0.08
CA ARG A 163 24.22 4.06 0.40
C ARG A 163 24.18 4.29 1.91
N ALA A 164 24.65 5.45 2.34
CA ALA A 164 24.38 5.92 3.69
C ALA A 164 22.88 6.25 3.84
N ALA A 165 22.35 6.02 5.04
CA ALA A 165 21.02 6.51 5.39
C ALA A 165 21.03 8.04 5.40
N MET A 166 19.93 8.64 4.92
CA MET A 166 19.68 10.07 4.96
C MET A 166 19.50 10.53 6.41
N THR A 167 19.84 11.78 6.68
CA THR A 167 19.58 12.35 8.00
C THR A 167 18.08 12.65 8.16
N LYS A 168 17.60 12.73 9.41
CA LYS A 168 16.22 13.17 9.71
C LYS A 168 15.94 14.56 9.12
N GLU A 169 16.95 15.44 9.12
CA GLU A 169 16.85 16.77 8.52
C GLU A 169 16.65 16.69 7.00
N ASP A 170 17.45 15.89 6.29
CA ASP A 170 17.30 15.69 4.85
C ASP A 170 15.94 15.11 4.49
N LEU A 171 15.47 14.10 5.24
CA LEU A 171 14.15 13.49 5.04
C LEU A 171 13.01 14.48 5.30
N SER A 172 13.15 15.36 6.30
CA SER A 172 12.14 16.38 6.58
C SER A 172 11.94 17.36 5.41
N ASN A 173 13.00 17.63 4.64
CA ASN A 173 12.93 18.48 3.45
C ASN A 173 12.16 17.85 2.28
N LEU A 174 11.85 16.55 2.35
CA LEU A 174 11.03 15.84 1.34
C LEU A 174 9.52 15.96 1.63
N ILE A 175 9.15 16.48 2.80
CA ILE A 175 7.75 16.65 3.22
C ILE A 175 7.37 18.12 3.05
N ASP A 176 6.56 18.43 2.03
CA ASP A 176 5.98 19.76 1.84
C ASP A 176 4.48 19.76 2.23
N PRO A 177 4.13 20.22 3.44
CA PRO A 177 2.73 20.26 3.86
C PRO A 177 1.95 21.43 3.24
N SER A 178 2.63 22.39 2.59
CA SER A 178 2.04 23.68 2.20
C SER A 178 0.95 23.53 1.14
N VAL A 179 1.15 22.66 0.15
CA VAL A 179 0.18 22.46 -0.94
C VAL A 179 -1.09 21.76 -0.47
N LEU A 180 -0.96 20.84 0.49
CA LEU A 180 -2.10 20.18 1.09
C LEU A 180 -2.87 21.15 2.00
N ALA A 181 -2.17 21.92 2.83
CA ALA A 181 -2.79 22.95 3.66
C ALA A 181 -3.55 24.00 2.80
N GLU A 182 -2.96 24.43 1.69
CA GLU A 182 -3.61 25.34 0.72
C GLU A 182 -4.87 24.72 0.09
N ALA A 183 -4.81 23.44 -0.27
CA ALA A 183 -5.95 22.70 -0.83
C ALA A 183 -7.10 22.55 0.17
N LEU A 184 -6.81 22.35 1.46
CA LEU A 184 -7.83 22.15 2.50
C LEU A 184 -8.41 23.46 3.06
N ALA A 185 -7.68 24.58 2.96
CA ALA A 185 -8.11 25.87 3.48
C ALA A 185 -9.07 26.64 2.55
N SER A 186 -9.32 26.16 1.34
CA SER A 186 -10.02 26.90 0.27
C SER A 186 -11.08 26.09 -0.43
#